data_AF-A0A916PVJ9-F1
#
_entry.id   AF-A0A916PVJ9-F1
#
_cell.length_a   1.000
_cell.length_b   1.000
_cell.length_c   1.000
_cell.angle_alpha   90.00
_cell.angle_beta   90.00
_cell.angle_gamma   90.00
#
_symmetry.space_group_name_H-M   'P 1'
#
loop_
_entity.id
_entity.type
_entity.pdbx_description
1 polymer ?
#
loop_
_entity_poly.entity_id
_entity_poly.type
_entity_poly.pdbx_seq_one_letter_code
_entity_poly.pdbx_strand_id
1 'polypeptide(L)'
;MNPFKRAVFDPSRNLFLFIVVALIVLPFIANGIFDLVWNTGADLIKDSLNIKDKSTVQITGLAFIIVMMLLIIYGTDFVFKVSQYFSKFFSPQGGAIANVRPVKRDYVGLIAFMSPKRDSPAERAIRFHWDEGKNQIYQYCWLICTEKSVDEAELLVARLAQEGCLMTTNIFFGDYVIKNENAPDVSLLVPEQFVDDPNYIQRLIQSIYVDAESKGISESKIIADYTGGTKSMTAGMVIACASQNRYLEYIIQSDSCPIMEVDISYNMRPVRG
;
A
#
# COMPACT_ATOMS: atom_id res chain seq x y z
N MET A 1 20.20 -8.92 -30.91
CA MET A 1 18.90 -9.28 -30.28
C MET A 1 17.97 -9.78 -31.39
N ASN A 2 17.45 -11.00 -31.29
CA ASN A 2 16.75 -11.69 -32.38
C ASN A 2 15.45 -10.93 -32.78
N PRO A 3 15.23 -10.55 -34.05
CA PRO A 3 14.03 -9.83 -34.50
C PRO A 3 12.74 -10.54 -34.12
N PHE A 4 12.77 -11.87 -33.98
CA PHE A 4 11.66 -12.68 -33.50
C PHE A 4 11.25 -12.32 -32.06
N LYS A 5 12.21 -12.06 -31.16
CA LYS A 5 11.91 -11.66 -29.77
C LYS A 5 11.32 -10.25 -29.70
N ARG A 6 11.72 -9.31 -30.57
CA ARG A 6 11.10 -7.97 -30.61
C ARG A 6 9.65 -8.01 -31.11
N ALA A 7 9.32 -8.92 -32.03
CA ALA A 7 7.95 -9.09 -32.51
C ALA A 7 7.01 -9.70 -31.45
N VAL A 8 7.52 -10.63 -30.63
CA VAL A 8 6.71 -11.34 -29.60
C VAL A 8 6.37 -10.46 -28.39
N PHE A 9 7.08 -9.36 -28.14
CA PHE A 9 6.87 -8.50 -26.96
C PHE A 9 6.27 -7.12 -27.28
N ASP A 10 5.85 -6.86 -28.52
CA ASP A 10 5.16 -5.61 -28.88
C ASP A 10 3.63 -5.80 -28.78
N PRO A 11 2.96 -5.25 -27.74
CA PRO A 11 1.55 -5.52 -27.47
C PRO A 11 0.62 -5.08 -28.61
N SER A 12 1.02 -4.05 -29.35
CA SER A 12 0.24 -3.47 -30.44
C SER A 12 0.20 -4.35 -31.68
N ARG A 13 1.31 -5.04 -32.00
CA ARG A 13 1.40 -6.00 -33.11
C ARG A 13 0.88 -7.39 -32.74
N ASN A 14 0.90 -7.71 -31.45
CA ASN A 14 0.35 -8.94 -30.93
C ASN A 14 -1.19 -8.94 -30.87
N LEU A 15 -1.87 -7.80 -30.78
CA LEU A 15 -3.34 -7.78 -30.74
C LEU A 15 -3.95 -8.50 -31.95
N PHE A 16 -3.45 -8.21 -33.16
CA PHE A 16 -3.94 -8.86 -34.38
C PHE A 16 -3.59 -10.36 -34.41
N LEU A 17 -2.37 -10.72 -33.99
CA LEU A 17 -1.95 -12.12 -33.86
C LEU A 17 -2.82 -12.87 -32.85
N PHE A 18 -3.13 -12.28 -31.70
CA PHE A 18 -4.02 -12.84 -30.69
C PHE A 18 -5.44 -12.99 -31.22
N ILE A 19 -5.96 -12.03 -31.99
CA ILE A 19 -7.27 -12.13 -32.62
C ILE A 19 -7.29 -13.27 -33.65
N VAL A 20 -6.27 -13.37 -34.51
CA VAL A 20 -6.18 -14.45 -35.52
C VAL A 20 -6.02 -15.82 -34.85
N VAL A 21 -5.17 -15.93 -33.82
CA VAL A 21 -5.01 -17.16 -33.04
C VAL A 21 -6.31 -17.51 -32.31
N ALA A 22 -6.98 -16.53 -31.70
CA ALA A 22 -8.25 -16.75 -31.01
C ALA A 22 -9.38 -17.15 -31.97
N LEU A 23 -9.40 -16.63 -33.21
CA LEU A 23 -10.44 -16.92 -34.19
C LEU A 23 -10.19 -18.21 -34.98
N ILE A 24 -8.95 -18.64 -35.15
CA ILE A 24 -8.62 -19.82 -35.98
C ILE A 24 -8.22 -21.01 -35.12
N VAL A 25 -7.28 -20.82 -34.20
CA VAL A 25 -6.69 -21.91 -33.42
C VAL A 25 -7.67 -22.35 -32.32
N LEU A 26 -8.35 -21.40 -31.69
CA LEU A 26 -9.25 -21.70 -30.58
C LEU A 26 -10.47 -22.54 -30.99
N PRO A 27 -11.18 -22.25 -32.10
CA PRO A 27 -12.28 -23.10 -32.57
C PRO A 27 -11.80 -24.47 -33.03
N PHE A 28 -10.61 -24.56 -33.63
CA PHE A 28 -10.06 -25.84 -34.06
C PHE A 28 -9.75 -26.74 -32.86
N ILE A 29 -9.08 -26.20 -31.84
CA ILE A 29 -8.81 -26.91 -30.59
C ILE A 29 -10.12 -27.23 -29.87
N ALA A 30 -11.06 -26.29 -29.81
CA ALA A 30 -12.35 -26.50 -29.17
C ALA A 30 -13.15 -27.62 -29.84
N ASN A 31 -13.21 -27.65 -31.18
CA ASN A 31 -13.89 -28.71 -31.93
C ASN A 31 -13.20 -30.06 -31.75
N GLY A 32 -11.87 -30.09 -31.79
CA GLY A 32 -11.11 -31.33 -31.58
C GLY A 32 -11.28 -31.90 -30.17
N ILE A 33 -11.20 -31.05 -29.14
CA ILE A 33 -11.46 -31.43 -27.76
C ILE A 33 -12.92 -31.83 -27.58
N PHE A 34 -13.86 -31.10 -28.20
CA PHE A 34 -15.27 -31.42 -28.15
C PHE A 34 -15.55 -32.79 -28.75
N ASP A 35 -15.03 -33.11 -29.94
CA ASP A 35 -15.22 -34.44 -30.54
C ASP A 35 -14.56 -35.56 -29.71
N LEU A 36 -13.36 -35.31 -29.19
CA LEU A 36 -12.66 -36.27 -28.35
C LEU A 36 -13.44 -36.55 -27.06
N VAL A 37 -13.86 -35.51 -26.35
CA VAL A 37 -14.54 -35.63 -25.05
C VAL A 37 -15.99 -36.08 -25.24
N TRP A 38 -16.70 -35.50 -26.21
CA TRP A 38 -18.15 -35.66 -26.38
C TRP A 38 -18.56 -36.87 -27.20
N ASN A 39 -17.81 -37.18 -28.26
CA ASN A 39 -18.15 -38.31 -29.13
C ASN A 39 -17.37 -39.55 -28.69
N THR A 40 -16.05 -39.45 -28.60
CA THR A 40 -15.20 -40.61 -28.21
C THR A 40 -15.39 -40.96 -26.74
N GLY A 41 -15.41 -39.96 -25.85
CA GLY A 41 -15.65 -40.17 -24.43
C GLY A 41 -17.06 -40.73 -24.13
N ALA A 42 -18.09 -40.27 -24.84
CA ALA A 42 -19.44 -40.81 -24.66
C ALA A 42 -19.55 -42.28 -25.09
N ASP A 43 -18.86 -42.68 -26.18
CA ASP A 43 -18.85 -44.08 -26.61
C ASP A 43 -18.13 -44.97 -25.57
N LEU A 44 -17.00 -44.52 -25.01
CA LEU A 44 -16.29 -45.24 -23.94
C LEU A 44 -17.14 -45.40 -22.68
N ILE A 45 -17.87 -44.35 -22.27
CA ILE A 45 -18.75 -44.39 -21.09
C ILE A 45 -19.96 -45.28 -21.36
N LYS A 46 -20.53 -45.22 -22.56
CA LYS A 46 -21.65 -46.05 -22.99
C LYS A 46 -21.29 -47.53 -22.90
N ASP A 47 -20.13 -47.91 -23.41
CA ASP A 47 -19.64 -49.29 -23.41
C ASP A 47 -19.33 -49.77 -21.99
N SER A 48 -18.75 -48.91 -21.15
CA SER A 48 -18.43 -49.20 -19.74
C SER A 48 -19.68 -49.39 -18.86
N LEU A 49 -20.74 -48.60 -19.09
CA LEU A 49 -21.97 -48.63 -18.30
C LEU A 49 -23.11 -49.44 -18.95
N ASN A 50 -22.87 -50.06 -20.11
CA ASN A 50 -23.84 -50.84 -20.89
C ASN A 50 -25.17 -50.08 -21.17
N ILE A 51 -25.06 -48.79 -21.46
CA ILE A 51 -26.22 -47.92 -21.73
C ILE A 51 -26.63 -48.09 -23.20
N LYS A 52 -27.90 -48.40 -23.45
CA LYS A 52 -28.39 -48.71 -24.81
C LYS A 52 -28.36 -47.50 -25.75
N ASP A 53 -28.58 -46.29 -25.25
CA ASP A 53 -28.70 -45.09 -26.06
C ASP A 53 -27.56 -44.07 -25.80
N LYS A 54 -26.88 -43.67 -26.89
CA LYS A 54 -25.81 -42.67 -26.89
C LYS A 54 -26.34 -41.28 -26.50
N SER A 55 -27.57 -40.97 -26.90
CA SER A 55 -28.18 -39.65 -26.63
C SER A 55 -28.33 -39.40 -25.12
N THR A 56 -28.64 -40.46 -24.36
CA THR A 56 -28.80 -40.39 -22.90
C THR A 56 -27.47 -40.04 -22.22
N VAL A 57 -26.37 -40.67 -22.63
CA VAL A 57 -25.02 -40.39 -22.09
C VAL A 57 -24.62 -38.93 -22.34
N GLN A 58 -24.89 -38.42 -23.54
CA GLN A 58 -24.59 -37.03 -23.90
C GLN A 58 -25.42 -36.03 -23.09
N ILE A 59 -26.73 -36.22 -22.97
CA ILE A 59 -27.60 -35.33 -22.18
C ILE A 59 -27.19 -35.32 -20.71
N THR A 60 -26.91 -36.49 -20.13
CA THR A 60 -26.46 -36.59 -18.73
C THR A 60 -25.08 -35.95 -18.53
N GLY A 61 -24.16 -36.13 -19.47
CA GLY A 61 -22.86 -35.46 -19.45
C GLY A 61 -22.98 -33.93 -19.48
N LEU A 62 -23.93 -33.39 -20.27
CA LEU A 62 -24.15 -31.95 -20.40
C LEU A 62 -24.68 -31.39 -19.08
N ALA A 63 -25.68 -32.05 -18.51
CA ALA A 63 -26.25 -31.69 -17.23
C ALA A 63 -25.20 -31.70 -16.13
N PHE A 64 -24.31 -32.71 -16.11
CA PHE A 64 -23.20 -32.79 -15.16
C PHE A 64 -22.23 -31.61 -15.29
N ILE A 65 -21.81 -31.26 -16.51
CA ILE A 65 -20.92 -30.11 -16.75
C ILE A 65 -21.56 -28.81 -16.28
N ILE A 66 -22.85 -28.59 -16.59
CA ILE A 66 -23.59 -27.40 -16.15
C ILE A 66 -23.63 -27.32 -14.62
N VAL A 67 -23.93 -28.43 -13.94
CA VAL A 67 -23.93 -28.49 -12.46
C VAL A 67 -22.55 -28.21 -11.89
N MET A 68 -21.48 -28.78 -12.48
CA MET A 68 -20.09 -28.52 -12.07
C MET A 68 -19.72 -27.04 -12.24
N MET A 69 -20.11 -26.43 -13.36
CA MET A 69 -19.82 -25.01 -13.61
C MET A 69 -20.56 -24.10 -12.62
N LEU A 70 -21.83 -24.41 -12.31
CA LEU A 70 -22.59 -23.71 -11.27
C LEU A 70 -21.95 -23.92 -9.89
N LEU A 71 -21.48 -25.12 -9.57
CA LEU A 71 -20.75 -25.39 -8.32
C LEU A 71 -19.44 -24.62 -8.22
N ILE A 72 -18.72 -24.38 -9.32
CA ILE A 72 -17.52 -23.54 -9.32
C ILE A 72 -17.90 -22.08 -9.07
N ILE A 73 -18.87 -21.54 -9.82
CA ILE A 73 -19.29 -20.13 -9.70
C ILE A 73 -19.84 -19.82 -8.30
N TYR A 74 -20.77 -20.64 -7.81
CA TYR A 74 -21.36 -20.45 -6.48
C TYR A 74 -20.44 -20.95 -5.36
N GLY A 75 -19.56 -21.91 -5.65
CA GLY A 75 -18.55 -22.40 -4.72
C GLY A 75 -17.47 -21.37 -4.47
N THR A 76 -17.05 -20.58 -5.46
CA THR A 76 -16.10 -19.48 -5.24
C THR A 76 -16.69 -18.40 -4.33
N ASP A 77 -17.98 -18.07 -4.52
CA ASP A 77 -18.67 -17.14 -3.63
C ASP A 77 -18.83 -17.72 -2.22
N PHE A 78 -19.07 -19.03 -2.11
CA PHE A 78 -19.15 -19.73 -0.83
C PHE A 78 -17.80 -19.78 -0.12
N VAL A 79 -16.70 -20.09 -0.81
CA VAL A 79 -15.35 -20.06 -0.25
C VAL A 79 -14.98 -18.65 0.21
N PHE A 80 -15.40 -17.60 -0.52
CA PHE A 80 -15.20 -16.23 -0.09
C PHE A 80 -15.99 -15.92 1.20
N LYS A 81 -17.27 -16.33 1.28
CA LYS A 81 -18.09 -16.15 2.50
C LYS A 81 -17.62 -16.99 3.68
N VAL A 82 -17.21 -18.24 3.44
CA VAL A 82 -16.68 -19.16 4.46
C VAL A 82 -15.33 -18.68 4.95
N SER A 83 -14.43 -18.21 4.09
CA SER A 83 -13.16 -17.61 4.54
C SER A 83 -13.38 -16.34 5.36
N GLN A 84 -14.39 -15.52 5.01
CA GLN A 84 -14.80 -14.37 5.81
C GLN A 84 -15.43 -14.76 7.17
N TYR A 85 -16.09 -15.92 7.25
CA TYR A 85 -16.67 -16.45 8.49
C TYR A 85 -15.63 -17.16 9.37
N PHE A 86 -14.73 -17.95 8.77
CA PHE A 86 -13.65 -18.67 9.46
C PHE A 86 -12.52 -17.74 9.90
N SER A 87 -12.22 -16.67 9.18
CA SER A 87 -11.26 -15.65 9.65
C SER A 87 -11.70 -14.99 10.96
N LYS A 88 -13.00 -14.92 11.26
CA LYS A 88 -13.49 -14.49 12.59
C LYS A 88 -13.27 -15.52 13.69
N PHE A 89 -13.17 -16.81 13.35
CA PHE A 89 -13.09 -17.91 14.32
C PHE A 89 -11.67 -18.48 14.50
N PHE A 90 -10.83 -18.40 13.47
CA PHE A 90 -9.48 -18.96 13.42
C PHE A 90 -8.36 -17.92 13.32
N SER A 91 -8.67 -16.61 13.41
CA SER A 91 -7.61 -15.63 13.65
C SER A 91 -6.96 -15.93 15.00
N PRO A 92 -5.67 -16.33 15.05
CA PRO A 92 -4.98 -16.50 16.31
C PRO A 92 -5.03 -15.15 17.01
N GLN A 93 -5.59 -15.13 18.23
CA GLN A 93 -5.52 -13.97 19.12
C GLN A 93 -4.06 -13.70 19.50
N GLY A 94 -3.37 -13.05 18.58
CA GLY A 94 -2.20 -12.21 18.78
C GLY A 94 -2.38 -11.02 17.85
N GLY A 95 -3.61 -10.49 17.80
CA GLY A 95 -3.95 -9.38 16.91
C GLY A 95 -3.22 -8.13 17.38
N ALA A 96 -2.40 -7.56 16.50
CA ALA A 96 -2.00 -6.17 16.65
C ALA A 96 -3.30 -5.34 16.63
N ILE A 97 -3.75 -4.90 17.80
CA ILE A 97 -4.87 -3.98 17.90
C ILE A 97 -4.25 -2.61 17.67
N ALA A 98 -4.43 -2.06 16.47
CA ALA A 98 -4.20 -0.64 16.24
C ALA A 98 -5.33 0.11 16.93
N ASN A 99 -5.02 0.82 18.03
CA ASN A 99 -5.99 1.66 18.71
C ASN A 99 -5.92 3.06 18.08
N VAL A 100 -7.01 3.46 17.44
CA VAL A 100 -7.09 4.74 16.73
C VAL A 100 -7.92 5.70 17.57
N ARG A 101 -7.34 6.84 17.94
CA ARG A 101 -7.99 7.87 18.76
C ARG A 101 -7.74 9.26 18.16
N PRO A 102 -8.65 10.23 18.34
CA PRO A 102 -8.36 11.62 17.97
C PRO A 102 -7.08 12.09 18.67
N VAL A 103 -6.24 12.84 17.95
CA VAL A 103 -5.03 13.45 18.55
C VAL A 103 -5.48 14.42 19.65
N LYS A 104 -5.02 14.18 20.88
CA LYS A 104 -5.32 15.02 22.06
C LYS A 104 -4.08 15.56 22.75
N ARG A 105 -2.90 15.07 22.37
CA ARG A 105 -1.62 15.42 22.98
C ARG A 105 -0.94 16.45 22.10
N ASP A 106 -0.33 17.43 22.73
CA ASP A 106 0.54 18.37 22.03
C ASP A 106 1.92 17.72 21.84
N TYR A 107 2.42 17.79 20.61
CA TYR A 107 3.74 17.30 20.22
C TYR A 107 4.67 18.48 19.96
N VAL A 108 5.95 18.30 20.33
CA VAL A 108 7.00 19.29 20.10
C VAL A 108 7.47 19.25 18.65
N GLY A 109 7.46 18.05 18.06
CA GLY A 109 7.93 17.80 16.71
C GLY A 109 6.90 17.10 15.83
N LEU A 110 6.89 17.42 14.53
CA LEU A 110 6.14 16.71 13.50
C LEU A 110 7.09 16.19 12.41
N ILE A 111 6.88 14.96 11.96
CA ILE A 111 7.49 14.42 10.75
C ILE A 111 6.37 14.22 9.72
N ALA A 112 6.50 14.79 8.53
CA ALA A 112 5.46 14.68 7.50
C ALA A 112 6.05 14.53 6.10
N PHE A 113 5.29 13.88 5.21
CA PHE A 113 5.63 13.80 3.78
C PHE A 113 4.94 14.91 2.99
N MET A 114 5.73 15.67 2.21
CA MET A 114 5.17 16.65 1.28
C MET A 114 4.59 15.96 0.03
N SER A 115 3.40 16.38 -0.36
CA SER A 115 2.75 15.95 -1.61
C SER A 115 3.09 16.93 -2.75
N PRO A 116 3.19 16.50 -4.02
CA PRO A 116 3.38 17.39 -5.17
C PRO A 116 2.13 18.21 -5.53
N LYS A 117 1.21 18.42 -4.57
CA LYS A 117 -0.04 19.17 -4.74
C LYS A 117 -0.13 20.23 -3.65
N ARG A 118 -0.67 21.38 -4.04
CA ARG A 118 -0.86 22.54 -3.15
C ARG A 118 -1.65 22.23 -1.88
N ASP A 119 -2.75 21.49 -1.99
CA ASP A 119 -3.51 20.97 -0.85
C ASP A 119 -2.88 19.67 -0.37
N SER A 120 -1.84 19.80 0.46
CA SER A 120 -1.08 18.67 0.98
C SER A 120 -1.58 18.26 2.38
N PRO A 121 -1.64 16.95 2.69
CA PRO A 121 -1.88 16.49 4.05
C PRO A 121 -0.89 17.09 5.07
N ALA A 122 0.36 17.29 4.65
CA ALA A 122 1.39 17.93 5.48
C ALA A 122 1.01 19.36 5.90
N GLU A 123 0.48 20.19 5.00
CA GLU A 123 0.00 21.53 5.37
C GLU A 123 -1.07 21.46 6.46
N ARG A 124 -1.99 20.50 6.34
CA ARG A 124 -3.08 20.32 7.30
C ARG A 124 -2.56 19.85 8.67
N ALA A 125 -1.64 18.90 8.68
CA ALA A 125 -1.00 18.43 9.92
C ALA A 125 -0.22 19.55 10.61
N ILE A 126 0.60 20.30 9.85
CA ILE A 126 1.36 21.44 10.39
C ILE A 126 0.42 22.49 11.01
N ARG A 127 -0.65 22.86 10.30
CA ARG A 127 -1.62 23.85 10.80
C ARG A 127 -2.35 23.37 12.05
N PHE A 128 -2.70 22.09 12.11
CA PHE A 128 -3.34 21.50 13.27
C PHE A 128 -2.44 21.56 14.50
N HIS A 129 -1.17 21.15 14.39
CA HIS A 129 -0.24 21.17 15.51
C HIS A 129 0.19 22.58 15.90
N TRP A 130 0.28 23.50 14.94
CA TRP A 130 0.60 24.91 15.22
C TRP A 130 -0.56 25.67 15.89
N ASP A 131 -1.81 25.33 15.58
CA ASP A 131 -3.03 25.95 16.10
C ASP A 131 -2.99 27.49 16.09
N GLU A 132 -2.63 28.08 14.95
CA GLU A 132 -2.53 29.54 14.77
C GLU A 132 -1.59 30.21 15.81
N GLY A 133 -0.57 29.48 16.27
CA GLY A 133 0.39 29.95 17.27
C GLY A 133 -0.10 29.83 18.72
N LYS A 134 -1.28 29.26 18.97
CA LYS A 134 -1.75 28.97 20.34
C LYS A 134 -0.94 27.84 20.97
N ASN A 135 -0.48 26.88 20.17
CA ASN A 135 0.37 25.80 20.65
C ASN A 135 1.85 26.24 20.70
N GLN A 136 2.29 26.70 21.86
CA GLN A 136 3.68 27.12 22.11
C GLN A 136 4.66 25.94 22.26
N ILE A 137 4.15 24.71 22.35
CA ILE A 137 4.96 23.50 22.51
C ILE A 137 5.49 23.03 21.15
N TYR A 138 4.75 23.27 20.07
CA TYR A 138 5.10 22.84 18.71
C TYR A 138 6.21 23.71 18.11
N GLN A 139 7.42 23.15 18.02
CA GLN A 139 8.64 23.90 17.72
C GLN A 139 9.41 23.40 16.50
N TYR A 140 9.16 22.16 16.05
CA TYR A 140 9.95 21.55 14.99
C TYR A 140 9.09 20.77 13.99
N CYS A 141 9.41 20.90 12.71
CA CYS A 141 8.81 20.11 11.64
C CYS A 141 9.90 19.62 10.69
N TRP A 142 9.97 18.31 10.47
CA TRP A 142 10.79 17.71 9.42
C TRP A 142 9.88 17.32 8.26
N LEU A 143 9.92 18.13 7.19
CA LEU A 143 9.10 17.96 6.01
C LEU A 143 9.92 17.23 4.93
N ILE A 144 9.62 15.94 4.76
CA ILE A 144 10.30 15.06 3.81
C ILE A 144 9.73 15.31 2.41
N CYS A 145 10.61 15.60 1.46
CA CYS A 145 10.26 15.97 0.09
C CYS A 145 10.83 14.96 -0.91
N THR A 146 10.24 14.92 -2.10
CA THR A 146 10.83 14.31 -3.30
C THR A 146 11.21 15.42 -4.28
N GLU A 147 11.97 15.10 -5.33
CA GLU A 147 12.28 16.04 -6.42
C GLU A 147 11.00 16.66 -7.02
N LYS A 148 9.89 15.91 -7.03
CA LYS A 148 8.58 16.39 -7.54
C LYS A 148 7.79 17.26 -6.58
N SER A 149 8.13 17.27 -5.29
CA SER A 149 7.34 17.96 -4.25
C SER A 149 8.10 19.07 -3.54
N VAL A 150 9.38 19.29 -3.85
CA VAL A 150 10.21 20.31 -3.21
C VAL A 150 9.74 21.72 -3.51
N ASP A 151 9.35 22.01 -4.76
CA ASP A 151 8.81 23.33 -5.13
C ASP A 151 7.52 23.66 -4.35
N GLU A 152 6.64 22.68 -4.18
CA GLU A 152 5.42 22.85 -3.38
C GLU A 152 5.74 23.01 -1.88
N ALA A 153 6.81 22.36 -1.38
CA ALA A 153 7.28 22.55 -0.02
C ALA A 153 7.76 23.99 0.21
N GLU A 154 8.53 24.55 -0.72
CA GLU A 154 8.98 25.95 -0.69
C GLU A 154 7.79 26.91 -0.66
N LEU A 155 6.81 26.70 -1.54
CA LEU A 155 5.58 27.49 -1.58
C LEU A 155 4.77 27.37 -0.28
N LEU A 156 4.72 26.19 0.33
CA LEU A 156 4.06 25.97 1.62
C LEU A 156 4.77 26.72 2.74
N VAL A 157 6.09 26.57 2.86
CA VAL A 157 6.89 27.24 3.90
C VAL A 157 6.82 28.75 3.76
N ALA A 158 6.83 29.29 2.52
CA ALA A 158 6.64 30.71 2.28
C ALA A 158 5.26 31.23 2.74
N ARG A 159 4.19 30.46 2.55
CA ARG A 159 2.85 30.80 3.07
C ARG A 159 2.83 30.78 4.60
N LEU A 160 3.34 29.72 5.22
CA LEU A 160 3.41 29.58 6.67
C LEU A 160 4.26 30.70 7.31
N ALA A 161 5.32 31.16 6.63
CA ALA A 161 6.12 32.30 7.05
C ALA A 161 5.30 33.61 7.08
N GLN A 162 4.50 33.87 6.04
CA GLN A 162 3.64 35.05 5.98
C GLN A 162 2.57 35.06 7.07
N GLU A 163 2.15 33.89 7.51
CA GLU A 163 1.18 33.70 8.60
C GLU A 163 1.81 33.73 10.00
N GLY A 164 3.14 33.81 10.09
CA GLY A 164 3.87 33.89 11.36
C GLY A 164 4.22 32.55 12.01
N CYS A 165 3.96 31.42 11.35
CA CYS A 165 4.29 30.08 11.87
C CYS A 165 5.79 29.91 12.14
N LEU A 166 6.65 30.46 11.27
CA LEU A 166 8.10 30.39 11.44
C LEU A 166 8.66 31.21 12.62
N MET A 167 7.83 32.03 13.28
CA MET A 167 8.24 32.74 14.50
C MET A 167 8.33 31.80 15.71
N THR A 168 7.60 30.68 15.66
CA THR A 168 7.46 29.72 16.75
C THR A 168 7.95 28.32 16.39
N THR A 169 8.02 28.00 15.09
CA THR A 169 8.29 26.65 14.61
C THR A 169 9.41 26.66 13.55
N ASN A 170 10.42 25.83 13.76
CA ASN A 170 11.48 25.59 12.78
C ASN A 170 11.03 24.48 11.81
N ILE A 171 10.95 24.80 10.52
CA ILE A 171 10.60 23.83 9.48
C ILE A 171 11.85 23.50 8.66
N PHE A 172 12.28 22.25 8.72
CA PHE A 172 13.38 21.70 7.92
C PHE A 172 12.81 20.96 6.71
N PHE A 173 13.37 21.20 5.52
CA PHE A 173 12.93 20.56 4.28
C PHE A 173 14.03 20.66 3.20
N GLY A 174 13.81 20.05 2.04
CA GLY A 174 14.73 20.11 0.90
C GLY A 174 16.11 19.52 1.23
N ASP A 175 17.19 20.23 0.91
CA ASP A 175 18.57 19.78 1.08
C ASP A 175 19.07 19.78 2.54
N TYR A 176 18.17 19.82 3.53
CA TYR A 176 18.56 19.68 4.92
C TYR A 176 19.19 18.31 5.16
N VAL A 177 20.51 18.30 5.43
CA VAL A 177 21.30 17.10 5.67
C VAL A 177 21.35 16.79 7.16
N ILE A 178 20.85 15.62 7.52
CA ILE A 178 20.97 15.05 8.85
C ILE A 178 22.27 14.26 8.94
N LYS A 179 23.12 14.68 9.87
CA LYS A 179 24.39 14.00 10.15
C LYS A 179 24.18 12.87 11.15
N ASN A 180 24.78 11.72 10.87
CA ASN A 180 24.76 10.58 11.78
C ASN A 180 26.18 10.00 11.89
N GLU A 181 26.73 9.90 13.09
CA GLU A 181 28.09 9.36 13.28
C GLU A 181 28.20 7.88 12.88
N ASN A 182 27.08 7.14 12.94
CA ASN A 182 27.03 5.70 12.74
C ASN A 182 26.37 5.29 11.42
N ALA A 183 25.95 6.24 10.59
CA ALA A 183 25.29 5.98 9.32
C ALA A 183 25.63 7.07 8.30
N PRO A 184 25.48 6.82 6.98
CA PRO A 184 25.62 7.87 5.99
C PRO A 184 24.69 9.05 6.27
N ASP A 185 25.17 10.26 5.99
CA ASP A 185 24.36 11.47 5.99
C ASP A 185 23.11 11.28 5.09
N VAL A 186 21.96 11.75 5.57
CA VAL A 186 20.69 11.61 4.84
C VAL A 186 20.02 12.96 4.70
N SER A 187 19.54 13.27 3.49
CA SER A 187 18.79 14.49 3.19
C SER A 187 17.28 14.30 3.39
N LEU A 188 16.57 15.37 3.77
CA LEU A 188 15.10 15.41 3.73
C LEU A 188 14.55 15.41 2.29
N LEU A 189 15.38 15.69 1.27
CA LEU A 189 15.09 15.48 -0.13
C LEU A 189 15.41 14.03 -0.53
N VAL A 190 14.36 13.23 -0.72
CA VAL A 190 14.44 11.83 -1.15
C VAL A 190 14.72 11.79 -2.66
N PRO A 191 15.86 11.21 -3.10
CA PRO A 191 16.15 11.03 -4.51
C PRO A 191 15.13 10.09 -5.16
N GLU A 192 14.78 10.32 -6.43
CA GLU A 192 13.74 9.55 -7.15
C GLU A 192 13.96 8.03 -7.11
N GLN A 193 15.21 7.58 -7.16
CA GLN A 193 15.57 6.15 -7.11
C GLN A 193 15.27 5.47 -5.77
N PHE A 194 15.01 6.23 -4.70
CA PHE A 194 14.74 5.73 -3.35
C PHE A 194 13.29 5.94 -2.89
N VAL A 195 12.44 6.58 -3.70
CA VAL A 195 11.02 6.83 -3.38
C VAL A 195 10.25 5.53 -3.10
N ASP A 196 10.63 4.46 -3.79
CA ASP A 196 10.05 3.12 -3.63
C ASP A 196 10.88 2.17 -2.74
N ASP A 197 11.90 2.68 -2.04
CA ASP A 197 12.70 1.90 -1.08
C ASP A 197 12.26 2.18 0.37
N PRO A 198 11.42 1.31 0.98
CA PRO A 198 10.99 1.50 2.36
C PRO A 198 12.15 1.44 3.36
N ASN A 199 13.28 0.78 3.05
CA ASN A 199 14.44 0.73 3.95
C ASN A 199 15.18 2.06 3.97
N TYR A 200 15.28 2.74 2.82
CA TYR A 200 15.81 4.10 2.76
C TYR A 200 14.97 5.04 3.62
N ILE A 201 13.65 4.98 3.47
CA ILE A 201 12.72 5.82 4.22
C ILE A 201 12.77 5.49 5.71
N GLN A 202 12.84 4.22 6.08
CA GLN A 202 13.03 3.82 7.48
C GLN A 202 14.29 4.44 8.09
N ARG A 203 15.43 4.37 7.40
CA ARG A 203 16.70 4.98 7.86
C ARG A 203 16.60 6.49 7.95
N LEU A 204 15.98 7.15 6.97
CA LEU A 204 15.73 8.59 7.00
C LEU A 204 14.94 9.00 8.25
N ILE A 205 13.84 8.30 8.54
CA ILE A 205 13.01 8.58 9.72
C ILE A 205 13.81 8.34 11.01
N GLN A 206 14.60 7.26 11.08
CA GLN A 206 15.49 7.01 12.23
C GLN A 206 16.51 8.14 12.42
N SER A 207 17.10 8.65 11.33
CA SER A 207 18.01 9.79 11.37
C SER A 207 17.30 11.06 11.88
N ILE A 208 16.03 11.29 11.52
CA ILE A 208 15.25 12.41 12.07
C ILE A 208 15.11 12.31 13.59
N TYR A 209 14.89 11.12 14.15
CA TYR A 209 14.83 10.95 15.60
C TYR A 209 16.18 11.24 16.28
N VAL A 210 17.30 10.83 15.68
CA VAL A 210 18.65 11.18 16.16
C VAL A 210 18.90 12.69 16.08
N ASP A 211 18.49 13.31 14.98
CA ASP A 211 18.57 14.76 14.80
C ASP A 211 17.73 15.52 15.84
N ALA A 212 16.55 15.01 16.17
CA ALA A 212 15.69 15.58 17.21
C ALA A 212 16.29 15.41 18.62
N GLU A 213 16.91 14.27 18.91
CA GLU A 213 17.63 14.04 20.17
C GLU A 213 18.79 15.05 20.35
N SER A 214 19.52 15.36 19.27
CA SER A 214 20.57 16.39 19.29
C SER A 214 20.03 17.80 19.63
N LYS A 215 18.72 18.01 19.45
CA LYS A 215 17.98 19.24 19.80
C LYS A 215 17.30 19.13 21.17
N GLY A 216 17.54 18.07 21.93
CA GLY A 216 16.97 17.84 23.26
C GLY A 216 15.51 17.36 23.24
N ILE A 217 15.03 16.82 22.11
CA ILE A 217 13.65 16.37 21.95
C ILE A 217 13.61 14.85 22.05
N SER A 218 12.89 14.33 23.06
CA SER A 218 12.69 12.87 23.17
C SER A 218 11.75 12.37 22.08
N GLU A 219 11.92 11.13 21.61
CA GLU A 219 11.06 10.50 20.60
C GLU A 219 9.56 10.59 20.92
N SER A 220 9.20 10.47 22.21
CA SER A 220 7.81 10.55 22.70
C SER A 220 7.15 11.92 22.54
N LYS A 221 7.92 12.94 22.16
CA LYS A 221 7.46 14.31 21.89
C LYS A 221 7.33 14.60 20.41
N ILE A 222 7.50 13.59 19.56
CA ILE A 222 7.42 13.71 18.10
C ILE A 222 6.31 12.79 17.62
N ILE A 223 5.50 13.30 16.70
CA ILE A 223 4.49 12.52 15.97
C ILE A 223 4.81 12.51 14.48
N ALA A 224 4.56 11.39 13.82
CA ALA A 224 4.80 11.22 12.39
C ALA A 224 3.46 11.09 11.63
N ASP A 225 3.18 12.02 10.73
CA ASP A 225 2.03 11.95 9.81
C ASP A 225 2.38 11.08 8.60
N TYR A 226 1.66 9.97 8.47
CA TYR A 226 1.84 9.03 7.36
C TYR A 226 0.74 9.15 6.30
N THR A 227 -0.07 10.22 6.34
CA THR A 227 -1.15 10.47 5.37
C THR A 227 -0.62 10.72 3.97
N GLY A 228 0.51 11.44 3.88
CA GLY A 228 1.20 11.73 2.63
C GLY A 228 2.17 10.64 2.16
N GLY A 229 2.89 10.94 1.08
CA GLY A 229 3.93 10.06 0.51
C GLY A 229 3.39 8.92 -0.36
N THR A 230 4.31 8.11 -0.90
CA THR A 230 3.96 6.86 -1.58
C THR A 230 3.73 5.75 -0.56
N LYS A 231 3.08 4.65 -0.97
CA LYS A 231 2.88 3.48 -0.10
C LYS A 231 4.20 2.95 0.48
N SER A 232 5.26 2.98 -0.31
CA SER A 232 6.61 2.55 0.11
C SER A 232 7.17 3.49 1.19
N MET A 233 6.97 4.80 1.04
CA MET A 233 7.36 5.79 2.05
C MET A 233 6.57 5.60 3.36
N THR A 234 5.25 5.44 3.26
CA THR A 234 4.38 5.14 4.39
C THR A 234 4.84 3.87 5.12
N ALA A 235 5.17 2.80 4.39
CA ALA A 235 5.67 1.56 4.99
C ALA A 235 6.99 1.78 5.74
N GLY A 236 7.95 2.50 5.17
CA GLY A 236 9.22 2.84 5.83
C GLY A 236 9.02 3.64 7.13
N MET A 237 8.10 4.62 7.11
CA MET A 237 7.76 5.40 8.30
C MET A 237 7.09 4.55 9.39
N VAL A 238 6.11 3.72 9.04
CA VAL A 238 5.43 2.84 9.99
C VAL A 238 6.43 1.86 10.63
N ILE A 239 7.34 1.29 9.84
CA ILE A 239 8.39 0.40 10.35
C ILE A 239 9.34 1.16 11.29
N ALA A 240 9.74 2.39 10.94
CA ALA A 240 10.59 3.21 11.78
C ALA A 240 9.89 3.62 13.09
N CYS A 241 8.57 3.75 13.10
CA CYS A 241 7.77 4.13 14.26
C CYS A 241 7.19 2.93 15.03
N ALA A 242 7.62 1.70 14.72
CA ALA A 242 7.13 0.51 15.40
C ALA A 242 7.58 0.38 16.89
N SER A 243 8.42 1.29 17.39
CA SER A 243 8.82 1.37 18.79
C SER A 243 7.78 2.07 19.65
N GLN A 244 7.63 1.67 20.91
CA GLN A 244 6.59 2.14 21.84
C GLN A 244 6.57 3.67 22.10
N ASN A 245 7.66 4.38 21.83
CA ASN A 245 7.79 5.82 22.08
C ASN A 245 7.68 6.68 20.82
N ARG A 246 7.29 6.11 19.68
CA ARG A 246 7.15 6.83 18.41
C ARG A 246 5.69 6.80 17.99
N TYR A 247 5.08 7.98 17.96
CA TYR A 247 3.66 8.12 17.68
C TYR A 247 3.43 8.37 16.19
N LEU A 248 2.35 7.79 15.68
CA LEU A 248 1.91 7.96 14.30
C LEU A 248 0.56 8.67 14.28
N GLU A 249 0.33 9.49 13.26
CA GLU A 249 -0.98 10.04 12.95
C GLU A 249 -1.33 9.89 11.47
N TYR A 250 -2.63 9.97 11.20
CA TYR A 250 -3.15 10.15 9.86
C TYR A 250 -4.43 10.99 9.85
N ILE A 251 -4.74 11.56 8.69
CA ILE A 251 -5.94 12.34 8.45
C ILE A 251 -7.00 11.46 7.78
N ILE A 252 -8.18 11.35 8.38
CA ILE A 252 -9.32 10.65 7.78
C ILE A 252 -9.84 11.45 6.57
N GLN A 253 -10.12 10.77 5.46
CA GLN A 253 -10.80 11.35 4.30
C GLN A 253 -12.32 11.36 4.51
N SER A 254 -12.81 12.23 5.39
CA SER A 254 -14.23 12.47 5.67
C SER A 254 -14.53 13.97 5.70
N ASP A 255 -15.78 14.39 5.74
CA ASP A 255 -16.14 15.83 5.67
C ASP A 255 -15.47 16.68 6.76
N SER A 256 -15.31 16.14 7.97
CA SER A 256 -14.61 16.78 9.09
C SER A 256 -13.09 16.61 9.09
N CYS A 257 -12.58 15.74 8.22
CA CYS A 257 -11.19 15.31 8.11
C CYS A 257 -10.38 15.31 9.43
N PRO A 258 -10.80 14.55 10.47
CA PRO A 258 -10.12 14.54 11.76
C PRO A 258 -8.72 13.93 11.65
N ILE A 259 -7.80 14.45 12.47
CA ILE A 259 -6.46 13.87 12.65
C ILE A 259 -6.52 12.83 13.78
N MET A 260 -6.06 11.62 13.47
CA MET A 260 -6.15 10.47 14.34
C MET A 260 -4.76 9.95 14.67
N GLU A 261 -4.50 9.78 15.96
CA GLU A 261 -3.32 9.11 16.50
C GLU A 261 -3.50 7.59 16.43
N VAL A 262 -2.44 6.89 16.05
CA VAL A 262 -2.39 5.43 15.96
C VAL A 262 -1.43 4.89 16.99
N ASP A 263 -1.97 4.12 17.93
CA ASP A 263 -1.18 3.35 18.88
C ASP A 263 -0.98 1.94 18.32
N ILE A 264 0.25 1.65 17.92
CA ILE A 264 0.59 0.36 17.33
C ILE A 264 1.22 -0.54 18.41
N SER A 265 0.43 -1.51 18.87
CA SER A 265 0.92 -2.57 19.75
C SER A 265 1.31 -3.81 18.91
N TYR A 266 2.60 -4.12 18.84
CA TYR A 266 3.08 -5.37 18.25
C TYR A 266 3.60 -6.32 19.31
N ASN A 267 3.05 -7.54 19.34
CA ASN A 267 3.71 -8.69 19.97
C ASN A 267 4.55 -9.39 18.91
N MET A 268 5.79 -8.94 18.70
CA MET A 268 6.70 -9.66 17.81
C MET A 268 7.09 -10.99 18.48
N ARG A 269 6.67 -12.11 17.89
CA ARG A 269 7.23 -13.41 18.25
C ARG A 269 8.68 -13.46 17.76
N PRO A 270 9.64 -13.88 18.59
CA PRO A 270 11.03 -14.01 18.14
C PRO A 270 11.08 -14.98 16.95
N VAL A 271 11.68 -14.53 15.86
CA VAL A 271 12.03 -15.41 14.74
C VAL A 271 13.11 -16.35 15.27
N ARG A 272 12.81 -17.65 15.36
CA ARG A 272 13.84 -18.66 15.66
C ARG A 272 14.88 -18.58 14.55
N GLY A 273 16.06 -18.08 14.89
CA GLY A 273 17.27 -18.14 14.05
C GLY A 273 17.80 -19.55 13.93
#